data_AF-A0A920BGV4-F1
#
_entry.id   AF-A0A920BGV4-F1
#
_cell.length_a   1.000
_cell.length_b   1.000
_cell.length_c   1.000
_cell.angle_alpha   90.00
_cell.angle_beta   90.00
_cell.angle_gamma   90.00
#
_symmetry.space_group_name_H-M   'P 1'
#
loop_
_entity.id
_entity.type
_entity.pdbx_description
1 polymer ?
#
loop_
_entity_poly.entity_id
_entity_poly.type
_entity_poly.pdbx_seq_one_letter_code
_entity_poly.pdbx_strand_id
1 'polypeptide(L)'
;MGTITEVYDYLRLLFARVGVPHDPETGEKLVRQTPQQIVDRVMKIKDEERFQILAPVVRGRKGTYDTLVTDLAGQGFTRAIIDGEMINLNDVAGTNEDGTPVLQLERYEMHDISVIVDRLVMRDGINRRLTDSIETALKLADGVMQVEILKEKGQPELLTFSIHFSRPSDGKSLKSWSLAISV
;
A
#
# COMPACT_ATOMS: atom_id res chain seq x y z
N MET A 1 -2.96 6.24 -47.79
CA MET A 1 -3.67 6.47 -46.51
C MET A 1 -3.83 5.10 -45.89
N GLY A 2 -2.98 4.79 -44.92
CA GLY A 2 -2.67 3.45 -44.40
C GLY A 2 -1.30 3.59 -43.77
N THR A 3 -1.24 4.56 -42.86
CA THR A 3 0.00 5.18 -42.39
C THR A 3 0.49 4.41 -41.17
N ILE A 4 1.81 4.34 -41.00
CA ILE A 4 2.57 3.67 -39.92
C ILE A 4 1.93 3.73 -38.52
N THR A 5 1.11 4.73 -38.23
CA THR A 5 0.37 4.95 -36.99
C THR A 5 -0.67 3.87 -36.68
N GLU A 6 -1.34 3.28 -37.67
CA GLU A 6 -2.42 2.29 -37.43
C GLU A 6 -1.86 0.96 -36.90
N VAL A 7 -0.69 0.54 -37.40
CA VAL A 7 -0.01 -0.68 -36.95
C VAL A 7 0.34 -0.59 -35.47
N TYR A 8 0.79 0.58 -35.00
CA TYR A 8 1.08 0.81 -33.59
C TYR A 8 -0.16 0.67 -32.71
N ASP A 9 -1.30 1.20 -33.14
CA ASP A 9 -2.56 1.08 -32.40
C ASP A 9 -3.05 -0.36 -32.32
N TYR A 10 -2.92 -1.13 -33.39
CA TYR A 10 -3.24 -2.56 -33.39
C TYR A 10 -2.31 -3.36 -32.48
N LEU A 11 -1.01 -3.08 -32.50
CA LEU A 11 -0.05 -3.73 -31.61
C LEU A 11 -0.35 -3.39 -30.15
N ARG A 12 -0.68 -2.14 -29.83
CA ARG A 12 -1.06 -1.73 -28.47
C ARG A 12 -2.29 -2.49 -27.98
N LEU A 13 -3.32 -2.64 -28.82
CA LEU A 13 -4.51 -3.41 -28.48
C LEU A 13 -4.22 -4.91 -28.32
N LEU A 14 -3.34 -5.47 -29.16
CA LEU A 14 -2.90 -6.86 -29.05
C LEU A 14 -2.19 -7.09 -27.71
N PHE A 15 -1.16 -6.31 -27.40
CA PHE A 15 -0.40 -6.43 -26.15
C PHE A 15 -1.24 -6.12 -24.91
N ALA A 16 -2.20 -5.19 -24.99
CA ALA A 16 -3.14 -4.95 -23.88
C ALA A 16 -4.06 -6.15 -23.60
N ARG A 17 -4.35 -6.98 -24.60
CA ARG A 17 -5.30 -8.10 -24.49
C ARG A 17 -4.63 -9.44 -24.17
N VAL A 18 -3.46 -9.71 -24.76
CA VAL A 18 -2.75 -10.99 -24.60
C VAL A 18 -1.40 -10.87 -23.91
N GLY A 19 -0.93 -9.64 -23.64
CA GLY A 19 0.34 -9.41 -22.96
C GLY A 19 0.30 -9.92 -21.52
N VAL A 20 1.27 -10.76 -21.17
CA VAL A 20 1.52 -11.15 -19.79
C VAL A 20 2.50 -10.14 -19.21
N PRO A 21 2.11 -9.36 -18.20
CA PRO A 21 3.00 -8.39 -17.59
C PRO A 21 4.13 -9.13 -16.86
N HIS A 22 5.37 -8.78 -17.18
CA HIS A 22 6.55 -9.28 -16.50
C HIS A 22 7.29 -8.13 -15.86
N ASP A 23 8.04 -8.45 -14.83
CA ASP A 23 8.94 -7.53 -14.21
C ASP A 23 10.21 -7.31 -15.06
N PRO A 24 10.60 -6.07 -15.38
CA PRO A 24 11.81 -5.79 -16.17
C PRO A 24 13.14 -6.00 -15.42
N GLU A 25 13.17 -6.03 -14.09
CA GLU A 25 14.39 -6.30 -13.32
C GLU A 25 14.64 -7.80 -13.19
N THR A 26 13.59 -8.57 -12.88
CA THR A 26 13.73 -10.01 -12.55
C THR A 26 13.17 -10.94 -13.62
N GLY A 27 12.33 -10.44 -14.53
CA GLY A 27 11.61 -11.25 -15.51
C GLY A 27 10.42 -12.02 -14.93
N GLU A 28 10.08 -11.84 -13.65
CA GLU A 28 8.97 -12.55 -13.02
C GLU A 28 7.61 -12.12 -13.56
N LYS A 29 6.67 -13.05 -13.69
CA LYS A 29 5.28 -12.73 -14.06
C LYS A 29 4.62 -11.94 -12.94
N LEU A 30 4.04 -10.79 -13.29
CA LEU A 30 3.16 -10.07 -12.39
C LEU A 30 1.82 -10.81 -12.34
N VAL A 31 1.42 -11.19 -11.14
CA VAL A 31 0.18 -11.94 -10.90
C VAL A 31 -0.73 -11.14 -9.99
N ARG A 32 -2.03 -11.37 -10.13
CA ARG A 32 -3.01 -10.92 -9.15
C ARG A 32 -3.01 -11.92 -8.00
N GLN A 33 -3.11 -11.41 -6.79
CA GLN A 33 -3.15 -12.24 -5.58
C GLN A 33 -4.54 -12.15 -4.96
N THR A 34 -5.05 -13.27 -4.47
CA THR A 34 -6.27 -13.25 -3.64
C THR A 34 -5.92 -12.84 -2.22
N PRO A 35 -6.85 -12.27 -1.44
CA PRO A 35 -6.62 -11.98 -0.02
C PRO A 35 -6.12 -13.21 0.75
N GLN A 36 -6.67 -14.39 0.45
CA GLN A 36 -6.23 -15.64 1.05
C GLN A 36 -4.77 -15.98 0.73
N GLN A 37 -4.31 -15.78 -0.52
CA GLN A 37 -2.91 -16.00 -0.88
C GLN A 37 -1.96 -15.05 -0.15
N ILE A 38 -2.40 -13.82 0.14
CA ILE A 38 -1.65 -12.86 0.93
C ILE A 38 -1.58 -13.34 2.39
N VAL A 39 -2.70 -13.77 2.96
CA VAL A 39 -2.78 -14.37 4.30
C VAL A 39 -1.80 -15.55 4.44
N ASP A 40 -1.83 -16.49 3.49
CA ASP A 40 -0.96 -17.66 3.49
C ASP A 40 0.54 -17.30 3.38
N ARG A 41 0.85 -16.16 2.76
CA ARG A 41 2.22 -15.64 2.66
C ARG A 41 2.67 -14.94 3.95
N VAL A 42 1.81 -14.13 4.55
CA VAL A 42 2.10 -13.46 5.82
C VAL A 42 2.30 -14.49 6.94
N MET A 43 1.58 -15.62 6.91
CA MET A 43 1.80 -16.73 7.84
C MET A 43 3.15 -17.44 7.72
N LYS A 44 3.97 -17.13 6.70
CA LYS A 44 5.34 -17.66 6.59
C LYS A 44 6.37 -16.83 7.37
N ILE A 45 5.96 -15.71 7.95
CA ILE A 45 6.80 -14.96 8.89
C ILE A 45 7.10 -15.86 10.10
N LYS A 46 8.29 -15.70 10.70
CA LYS A 46 8.73 -16.55 11.80
C LYS A 46 7.79 -16.41 13.00
N ASP A 47 7.64 -17.51 13.72
CA ASP A 47 6.85 -17.53 14.95
C ASP A 47 7.41 -16.56 15.99
N GLU A 48 6.54 -16.02 16.84
CA GLU A 48 6.82 -15.01 17.85
C GLU A 48 7.30 -13.62 17.35
N GLU A 49 7.45 -13.41 16.04
CA GLU A 49 7.79 -12.09 15.51
C GLU A 49 6.60 -11.12 15.61
N ARG A 50 6.88 -9.87 15.97
CA ARG A 50 5.89 -8.79 16.03
C ARG A 50 5.82 -8.11 14.67
N PHE A 51 4.62 -7.86 14.18
CA PHE A 51 4.43 -7.16 12.92
C PHE A 51 3.22 -6.24 12.95
N GLN A 52 3.20 -5.26 12.06
CA GLN A 52 2.10 -4.32 11.89
C GLN A 52 1.56 -4.44 10.47
N ILE A 53 0.24 -4.32 10.35
CA ILE A 53 -0.44 -4.25 9.06
C ILE A 53 -0.71 -2.79 8.77
N LEU A 54 -0.17 -2.32 7.65
CA LEU A 54 -0.22 -0.94 7.19
C LEU A 54 -1.08 -0.85 5.92
N ALA A 55 -1.92 0.17 5.87
CA ALA A 55 -2.71 0.52 4.70
C ALA A 55 -2.18 1.84 4.10
N PRO A 56 -1.41 1.81 3.01
CA PRO A 56 -0.83 3.01 2.39
C PRO A 56 -1.89 3.77 1.58
N VAL A 57 -2.64 4.63 2.27
CA VAL A 57 -3.76 5.41 1.70
C VAL A 57 -3.29 6.53 0.78
N VAL A 58 -2.14 7.13 1.07
CA VAL A 58 -1.50 8.14 0.22
C VAL A 58 -0.06 7.73 -0.02
N ARG A 59 0.38 7.82 -1.28
CA ARG A 59 1.74 7.49 -1.69
C ARG A 59 2.30 8.50 -2.67
N GLY A 60 3.31 9.28 -2.27
CA GLY A 60 4.01 10.24 -3.10
C GLY A 60 3.09 11.26 -3.79
N ARG A 61 2.08 11.77 -3.06
CA ARG A 61 1.10 12.72 -3.62
C ARG A 61 1.11 14.04 -2.87
N LYS A 62 0.82 15.11 -3.62
CA LYS A 62 0.74 16.46 -3.10
C LYS A 62 -0.64 16.77 -2.52
N GLY A 63 -0.70 17.36 -1.33
CA GLY A 63 -1.97 17.73 -0.69
C GLY A 63 -1.86 17.91 0.83
N THR A 64 -2.88 18.53 1.42
CA THR A 64 -2.95 18.84 2.87
C THR A 64 -3.58 17.71 3.71
N TYR A 65 -4.34 16.81 3.08
CA TYR A 65 -4.95 15.59 3.65
C TYR A 65 -5.71 15.74 4.99
N ASP A 66 -6.15 16.95 5.35
CA ASP A 66 -6.86 17.28 6.59
C ASP A 66 -8.20 16.54 6.72
N THR A 67 -8.99 16.52 5.64
CA THR A 67 -10.24 15.76 5.56
C THR A 67 -10.01 14.26 5.71
N LEU A 68 -8.99 13.74 5.03
CA LEU A 68 -8.64 12.32 5.07
C LEU A 68 -8.27 11.86 6.48
N VAL A 69 -7.47 12.65 7.21
CA VAL A 69 -7.08 12.34 8.60
C VAL A 69 -8.29 12.35 9.53
N THR A 70 -9.19 13.33 9.36
CA THR A 70 -10.43 13.42 10.13
C THR A 70 -11.36 12.23 9.86
N ASP A 71 -11.50 11.83 8.60
CA ASP A 71 -12.31 10.68 8.20
C ASP A 71 -11.75 9.36 8.76
N LEU A 72 -10.42 9.21 8.78
CA LEU A 72 -9.75 8.05 9.35
C LEU A 72 -9.92 7.97 10.88
N ALA A 73 -9.80 9.09 11.58
CA ALA A 73 -10.09 9.16 13.02
C ALA A 73 -11.56 8.84 13.31
N GLY A 74 -12.49 9.36 12.49
CA GLY A 74 -13.92 9.06 12.58
C GLY A 74 -14.27 7.59 12.33
N GLN A 75 -13.46 6.87 11.54
CA GLN A 75 -13.56 5.42 11.35
C GLN A 75 -12.99 4.60 12.52
N GLY A 76 -12.40 5.27 13.53
CA GLY A 76 -11.85 4.63 14.73
C GLY A 76 -10.37 4.24 14.62
N PHE A 77 -9.67 4.63 13.55
CA PHE A 77 -8.23 4.42 13.46
C PHE A 77 -7.51 5.40 14.38
N THR A 78 -6.62 4.88 15.22
CA THR A 78 -5.89 5.70 16.19
C THR A 78 -4.49 6.10 15.72
N ARG A 79 -3.87 5.35 14.80
CA ARG A 79 -2.46 5.55 14.46
C ARG A 79 -2.23 5.51 12.96
N ALA A 80 -1.37 6.40 12.50
CA ALA A 80 -0.86 6.43 11.14
C ALA A 80 0.63 6.76 11.15
N ILE A 81 1.30 6.41 10.06
CA ILE A 81 2.64 6.84 9.72
C ILE A 81 2.48 7.88 8.63
N ILE A 82 2.92 9.10 8.89
CA ILE A 82 2.89 10.22 7.95
C ILE A 82 4.33 10.64 7.72
N ASP A 83 4.80 10.58 6.48
CA ASP A 83 6.18 10.91 6.07
C ASP A 83 7.27 10.20 6.90
N GLY A 84 6.97 8.98 7.34
CA GLY A 84 7.88 8.15 8.14
C GLY A 84 7.75 8.33 9.66
N GLU A 85 6.98 9.30 10.13
CA GLU A 85 6.73 9.53 11.56
C GLU A 85 5.42 8.89 12.01
N MET A 86 5.46 8.15 13.13
CA MET A 86 4.26 7.57 13.73
C MET A 86 3.51 8.65 14.52
N ILE A 87 2.29 8.94 14.07
CA ILE A 87 1.41 9.96 14.64
C ILE A 87 0.11 9.31 15.12
N ASN A 88 -0.41 9.80 16.24
CA ASN A 88 -1.74 9.44 16.72
C ASN A 88 -2.79 10.31 16.02
N LEU A 89 -3.68 9.68 15.26
CA LEU A 89 -4.72 10.36 14.48
C LEU A 89 -5.64 11.19 15.36
N ASN A 90 -5.94 10.76 16.59
CA ASN A 90 -6.83 11.53 17.48
C ASN A 90 -6.22 12.84 17.96
N ASP A 91 -4.88 12.92 18.02
CA ASP A 91 -4.18 14.12 18.50
C ASP A 91 -4.10 15.17 17.38
N VAL A 92 -4.17 14.72 16.12
CA VAL A 92 -4.08 15.56 14.93
C VAL A 92 -5.39 15.70 14.16
N ALA A 93 -6.43 14.97 14.58
CA ALA A 93 -7.77 15.05 14.00
C ALA A 93 -8.51 16.23 14.61
N GLY A 94 -8.78 17.22 13.77
CA GLY A 94 -9.56 18.39 14.14
C GLY A 94 -8.88 19.68 13.73
N THR A 95 -9.38 20.75 14.34
CA THR A 95 -9.06 22.13 13.99
C THR A 95 -8.65 22.84 15.27
N ASN A 96 -7.55 23.60 15.23
CA ASN A 96 -7.15 24.50 16.31
C ASN A 96 -8.24 25.57 16.56
N GLU A 97 -8.15 26.25 17.70
CA GLU A 97 -9.06 27.35 18.08
C GLU A 97 -9.16 28.45 17.00
N ASP A 98 -8.11 28.60 16.20
CA ASP A 98 -7.99 29.57 15.09
C ASP A 98 -8.60 29.11 13.76
N GLY A 99 -9.22 27.92 13.69
CA GLY A 99 -9.85 27.42 12.45
C GLY A 99 -8.90 26.70 11.47
N THR A 100 -7.63 26.50 11.83
CA THR A 100 -6.65 25.74 11.02
C THR A 100 -6.57 24.27 11.43
N PRO A 101 -6.39 23.30 10.51
CA PRO A 101 -6.13 21.90 10.85
C PRO A 101 -4.93 21.74 11.78
N VAL A 102 -5.01 20.80 12.73
CA VAL A 102 -3.90 20.49 13.64
C VAL A 102 -2.73 19.90 12.86
N LEU A 103 -3.01 18.98 11.93
CA LEU A 103 -2.01 18.48 10.99
C LEU A 103 -1.83 19.49 9.85
N GLN A 104 -0.64 20.09 9.77
CA GLN A 104 -0.26 20.97 8.68
C GLN A 104 0.71 20.26 7.74
N LEU A 105 0.16 19.68 6.66
CA LEU A 105 0.95 19.16 5.55
C LEU A 105 1.08 20.21 4.45
N GLU A 106 2.25 20.30 3.84
CA GLU A 106 2.51 21.28 2.78
C GLU A 106 1.83 20.88 1.47
N ARG A 107 0.90 21.72 0.98
CA ARG A 107 0.14 21.45 -0.25
C ARG A 107 1.01 21.08 -1.47
N TYR A 108 2.22 21.61 -1.57
CA TYR A 108 3.07 21.47 -2.76
C TYR A 108 4.15 20.38 -2.62
N GLU A 109 4.27 19.77 -1.44
CA GLU A 109 5.21 18.70 -1.15
C GLU A 109 4.58 17.33 -1.34
N MET A 110 5.40 16.30 -1.50
CA MET A 110 4.93 14.93 -1.65
C MET A 110 4.84 14.30 -0.27
N HIS A 111 3.68 13.72 0.03
CA HIS A 111 3.43 13.06 1.30
C HIS A 111 3.12 11.58 1.11
N ASP A 112 3.49 10.79 2.10
CA ASP A 112 3.18 9.38 2.26
C ASP A 112 2.38 9.19 3.56
N ILE A 113 1.18 8.60 3.46
CA ILE A 113 0.31 8.36 4.61
C ILE A 113 -0.08 6.89 4.63
N SER A 114 0.29 6.20 5.71
CA SER A 114 0.01 4.79 5.94
C SER A 114 -0.71 4.59 7.27
N VAL A 115 -1.90 4.05 7.26
CA VAL A 115 -2.68 3.79 8.48
C VAL A 115 -2.25 2.46 9.10
N ILE A 116 -2.03 2.44 10.42
CA ILE A 116 -1.77 1.20 11.15
C ILE A 116 -3.12 0.56 11.47
N VAL A 117 -3.43 -0.54 10.78
CA VAL A 117 -4.72 -1.23 10.90
C VAL A 117 -4.71 -2.19 12.10
N ASP A 118 -3.67 -2.99 12.23
CA ASP A 118 -3.51 -3.89 13.38
C ASP A 118 -2.04 -4.12 13.70
N ARG A 119 -1.78 -4.50 14.95
CA ARG A 119 -0.46 -4.87 15.46
C ARG A 119 -0.56 -6.25 16.08
N LEU A 120 0.14 -7.19 15.47
CA LEU A 120 -0.01 -8.61 15.70
C LEU A 120 1.33 -9.23 16.11
N VAL A 121 1.25 -10.38 16.76
CA VAL A 121 2.41 -11.23 17.07
C VAL A 121 2.13 -12.57 16.42
N MET A 122 3.07 -13.08 15.65
CA MET A 122 2.90 -14.38 15.00
C MET A 122 2.73 -15.46 16.07
N ARG A 123 1.61 -16.18 16.00
CA ARG A 123 1.23 -17.29 16.89
C ARG A 123 0.21 -18.18 16.18
N ASP A 124 0.13 -19.43 16.62
CA ASP A 124 -0.94 -20.34 16.21
C ASP A 124 -2.34 -19.77 16.53
N GLY A 125 -3.26 -19.91 15.58
CA GLY A 125 -4.65 -19.47 15.73
C GLY A 125 -4.94 -18.01 15.37
N ILE A 126 -3.93 -17.21 14.98
CA ILE A 126 -4.12 -15.79 14.59
C ILE A 126 -4.86 -15.61 13.26
N ASN A 127 -4.98 -16.68 12.47
CA ASN A 127 -5.59 -16.78 11.15
C ASN A 127 -6.79 -15.84 10.93
N ARG A 128 -7.84 -15.99 11.74
CA ARG A 128 -9.09 -15.25 11.56
C ARG A 128 -8.88 -13.74 11.71
N ARG A 129 -8.17 -13.33 12.77
CA ARG A 129 -7.87 -11.91 13.02
C ARG A 129 -6.98 -11.35 11.92
N LEU A 130 -5.97 -12.11 11.51
CA LEU A 130 -5.07 -11.72 10.42
C LEU A 130 -5.85 -11.49 9.11
N THR A 131 -6.75 -12.40 8.76
CA THR A 131 -7.62 -12.24 7.58
C THR A 131 -8.47 -10.97 7.67
N ASP A 132 -9.16 -10.75 8.79
CA ASP A 132 -10.02 -9.57 8.99
C ASP A 132 -9.22 -8.26 8.88
N SER A 133 -7.99 -8.23 9.43
CA SER A 133 -7.09 -7.08 9.34
C SER A 133 -6.57 -6.85 7.93
N ILE A 134 -6.22 -7.92 7.20
CA ILE A 134 -5.77 -7.86 5.80
C ILE A 134 -6.88 -7.34 4.90
N GLU A 135 -8.11 -7.85 5.05
CA GLU A 135 -9.25 -7.37 4.26
C GLU A 135 -9.53 -5.88 4.51
N THR A 136 -9.48 -5.47 5.78
CA THR A 136 -9.62 -4.05 6.16
C THR A 136 -8.54 -3.19 5.50
N ALA A 137 -7.27 -3.61 5.58
CA ALA A 137 -6.15 -2.86 5.01
C ALA A 137 -6.24 -2.73 3.50
N LEU A 138 -6.53 -3.85 2.81
CA LEU A 138 -6.71 -3.87 1.36
C LEU A 138 -7.89 -3.00 0.93
N LYS A 139 -8.99 -2.99 1.68
CA LYS A 139 -10.15 -2.13 1.37
C LYS A 139 -9.83 -0.65 1.54
N LEU A 140 -9.05 -0.29 2.56
CA LEU A 140 -8.71 1.09 2.87
C LEU A 140 -7.73 1.70 1.84
N ALA A 141 -6.80 0.91 1.31
CA ALA A 141 -5.74 1.38 0.41
C ALA A 141 -5.86 0.84 -1.04
N ASP A 142 -7.09 0.71 -1.54
CA ASP A 142 -7.42 0.31 -2.93
C ASP A 142 -6.67 -0.94 -3.41
N GLY A 143 -6.67 -1.99 -2.58
CA GLY A 143 -6.09 -3.29 -2.90
C GLY A 143 -4.58 -3.40 -2.70
N VAL A 144 -3.96 -2.45 -1.99
CA VAL A 144 -2.55 -2.52 -1.58
C VAL A 144 -2.46 -2.52 -0.06
N MET A 145 -1.54 -3.28 0.50
CA MET A 145 -1.22 -3.27 1.93
C MET A 145 0.29 -3.45 2.11
N GLN A 146 0.78 -3.12 3.29
CA GLN A 146 2.16 -3.38 3.69
C GLN A 146 2.17 -4.09 5.05
N VAL A 147 3.18 -4.92 5.26
CA VAL A 147 3.45 -5.58 6.53
C VAL A 147 4.83 -5.12 6.99
N GLU A 148 4.87 -4.47 8.13
CA GLU A 148 6.11 -4.07 8.78
C GLU A 148 6.46 -5.07 9.87
N ILE A 149 7.57 -5.80 9.69
CA ILE A 149 8.07 -6.76 10.68
C ILE A 149 9.03 -6.01 11.61
N LEU A 150 8.67 -5.96 12.89
CA LEU A 150 9.45 -5.34 13.95
C LEU A 150 10.49 -6.35 14.46
N LYS A 151 11.74 -6.20 14.03
CA LYS A 151 12.85 -7.03 14.51
C LYS A 151 13.45 -6.43 15.78
N GLU A 152 13.76 -7.27 16.78
CA GLU A 152 14.46 -6.83 18.00
C GLU A 152 15.90 -6.35 17.73
N LYS A 153 16.52 -6.84 16.65
CA LYS A 153 17.85 -6.44 16.20
C LYS A 153 17.85 -6.27 14.67
N GLY A 154 17.88 -5.04 14.20
CA GLY A 154 17.98 -4.70 12.78
C GLY A 154 17.02 -3.58 12.36
N GLN A 155 17.04 -3.23 11.07
CA GLN A 155 16.04 -2.36 10.48
C GLN A 155 14.71 -3.13 10.32
N PRO A 156 13.56 -2.46 10.48
CA PRO A 156 12.26 -3.08 10.22
C PRO A 156 12.20 -3.54 8.76
N GLU A 157 11.65 -4.73 8.53
CA GLU A 157 11.47 -5.26 7.18
C GLU A 157 10.07 -4.95 6.69
N LEU A 158 9.97 -4.22 5.57
CA LEU A 158 8.71 -3.81 4.99
C LEU A 158 8.37 -4.69 3.78
N LEU A 159 7.34 -5.51 3.92
CA LEU A 159 6.82 -6.34 2.84
C LEU A 159 5.58 -5.68 2.25
N THR A 160 5.55 -5.49 0.94
CA THR A 160 4.36 -4.95 0.26
C THR A 160 3.54 -6.10 -0.32
N PHE A 161 2.20 -5.97 -0.31
CA PHE A 161 1.29 -6.90 -0.94
C PHE A 161 0.22 -6.14 -1.73
N SER A 162 -0.23 -6.72 -2.84
CA SER A 162 -1.22 -6.10 -3.72
C SER A 162 -2.09 -7.16 -4.38
N ILE A 163 -3.40 -6.95 -4.38
CA ILE A 163 -4.37 -7.78 -5.13
C ILE A 163 -4.36 -7.45 -6.63
N HIS A 164 -3.87 -6.27 -6.99
CA HIS A 164 -3.57 -5.90 -8.38
C HIS A 164 -2.29 -6.60 -8.85
N PHE A 165 -2.00 -6.52 -10.15
CA PHE A 165 -0.79 -7.09 -10.74
C PHE A 165 0.46 -6.60 -10.02
N SER A 166 1.09 -7.50 -9.27
CA SER A 166 2.28 -7.25 -8.47
C SER A 166 3.25 -8.39 -8.58
N ARG A 167 4.53 -8.08 -8.34
CA ARG A 167 5.60 -9.07 -8.30
C ARG A 167 5.40 -9.95 -7.07
N PRO A 168 5.35 -11.29 -7.20
CA PRO A 168 5.24 -12.18 -6.04
C PRO A 168 6.37 -11.97 -5.03
N SER A 169 7.63 -11.80 -5.43
CA SER A 169 8.73 -11.74 -4.46
C SER A 169 8.64 -10.55 -3.49
N ASP A 170 8.38 -9.34 -4.00
CA ASP A 170 8.51 -8.08 -3.24
C ASP A 170 7.22 -7.24 -3.19
N GLY A 171 6.17 -7.66 -3.89
CA GLY A 171 4.88 -6.96 -3.95
C GLY A 171 4.88 -5.61 -4.67
N LYS A 172 5.99 -5.23 -5.31
CA LYS A 172 6.03 -4.06 -6.20
C LYS A 172 4.97 -4.21 -7.29
N SER A 173 4.12 -3.18 -7.46
CA SER A 173 3.05 -3.17 -8.45
C SER A 173 3.38 -2.26 -9.62
N LEU A 174 2.78 -2.56 -10.77
CA LEU A 174 2.89 -1.78 -12.01
C LEU A 174 2.60 -0.28 -11.82
N LYS A 175 1.77 0.10 -10.83
CA LYS A 175 1.41 1.50 -10.55
C LYS A 175 2.51 2.30 -9.84
N SER A 176 3.55 1.65 -9.31
CA SER A 176 4.67 2.34 -8.67
C SER A 176 5.63 3.03 -9.65
N TRP A 177 5.44 2.82 -10.96
CA TRP A 177 6.22 3.46 -12.03
C TRP A 177 5.36 4.47 -12.80
N SER A 178 5.51 5.75 -12.47
CA SER A 178 5.00 6.86 -13.29
C SER A 178 5.96 7.27 -14.41
N LEU A 179 7.15 6.66 -14.55
CA LEU A 179 8.19 7.11 -15.47
C LEU A 179 9.01 5.92 -16.04
N ALA A 180 8.44 5.14 -16.96
CA ALA A 180 9.22 4.36 -17.94
C ALA A 180 8.28 3.62 -18.93
N ILE A 181 7.42 4.33 -19.62
CA ILE A 181 7.06 3.91 -20.99
C ILE A 181 7.97 4.73 -21.89
N SER A 182 9.22 4.28 -22.03
CA SER A 182 10.00 4.67 -23.21
C SER A 182 9.57 3.74 -24.33
N VAL A 183 8.95 4.34 -25.34
CA VAL A 183 8.72 3.73 -26.65
C VAL A 183 10.06 3.44 -27.30
#